data_AF-A0A836ECM3-F1
#
_entry.id   AF-A0A836ECM3-F1
#
_cell.length_a   1.000
_cell.length_b   1.000
_cell.length_c   1.000
_cell.angle_alpha   90.00
_cell.angle_beta   90.00
_cell.angle_gamma   90.00
#
_symmetry.space_group_name_H-M   'P 1'
#
loop_
_entity.id
_entity.type
_entity.pdbx_description
1 polymer ?
#
loop_
_entity_poly.entity_id
_entity_poly.type
_entity_poly.pdbx_seq_one_letter_code
_entity_poly.pdbx_strand_id
1 'polypeptide(L)'
;MSIFVPNKVYLRGILLHYFIQKKSAAEAHRILVQTYGDTALSDTTCRDWFRRFKNNDFELEDIERSGLLKLFNSYHERLRFTVDFKEPNSGRYLNYYSNLLVHKRGIIIGQLDRILFLSHPKFQGKNISDLVHTLLMNGYPLEFIFSTIKNRIKTLENRTNLDKNSECNNNESDSNSNLYSINKEKVF
;
A
#
# COMPACT_ATOMS: atom_id res chain seq x y z
N MET A 1 -21.65 -10.57 32.41
CA MET A 1 -20.78 -9.38 32.49
C MET A 1 -20.13 -9.19 31.13
N SER A 2 -20.38 -8.08 30.46
CA SER A 2 -19.68 -7.71 29.22
C SER A 2 -18.20 -7.49 29.54
N ILE A 3 -17.31 -8.24 28.90
CA ILE A 3 -15.86 -8.07 29.04
C ILE A 3 -15.50 -6.80 28.25
N PHE A 4 -15.16 -5.72 28.95
CA PHE A 4 -14.70 -4.50 28.31
C PHE A 4 -13.37 -4.77 27.61
N VAL A 5 -13.33 -4.59 26.28
CA VAL A 5 -12.11 -4.73 25.49
C VAL A 5 -11.54 -3.32 25.25
N PRO A 6 -10.40 -2.97 25.86
CA PRO A 6 -9.84 -1.64 25.74
C PRO A 6 -9.32 -1.39 24.32
N ASN A 7 -9.65 -0.24 23.74
CA ASN A 7 -9.07 0.18 22.47
C ASN A 7 -7.66 0.77 22.68
N LYS A 8 -6.87 0.90 21.61
CA LYS A 8 -5.47 1.34 21.71
C LYS A 8 -5.33 2.76 22.25
N VAL A 9 -6.21 3.68 21.86
CA VAL A 9 -6.19 5.09 22.32
C VAL A 9 -6.45 5.16 23.83
N TYR A 10 -7.41 4.38 24.32
CA TYR A 10 -7.73 4.25 25.73
C TYR A 10 -6.53 3.74 26.54
N LEU A 11 -5.85 2.68 26.08
CA LEU A 11 -4.65 2.16 26.74
C LEU A 11 -3.51 3.20 26.75
N ARG A 12 -3.35 3.98 25.69
CA ARG A 12 -2.36 5.08 25.63
C ARG A 12 -2.70 6.20 26.60
N GLY A 13 -3.97 6.53 26.78
CA GLY A 13 -4.43 7.48 27.80
C GLY A 13 -4.11 7.03 29.21
N ILE A 14 -4.24 5.73 29.51
CA ILE A 14 -3.81 5.14 30.79
C ILE A 14 -2.29 5.28 30.97
N LEU A 15 -1.50 5.03 29.92
CA LEU A 15 -0.05 5.23 29.98
C LEU A 15 0.32 6.69 30.26
N LEU A 16 -0.37 7.65 29.65
CA LEU A 16 -0.18 9.07 29.93
C LEU A 16 -0.50 9.41 31.39
N HIS A 17 -1.58 8.86 31.93
CA HIS A 17 -1.92 9.02 33.35
C HIS A 17 -0.82 8.49 34.27
N TYR A 18 -0.27 7.30 34.00
CA TYR A 18 0.86 6.76 34.78
C TYR A 18 2.14 7.57 34.62
N PHE A 19 2.38 8.16 33.45
CA PHE A 19 3.50 9.06 33.23
C PHE A 19 3.38 10.34 34.07
N ILE A 20 2.17 10.93 34.15
CA ILE A 20 1.89 12.09 35.01
C ILE A 20 2.10 11.73 36.49
N GLN A 21 1.73 10.53 36.90
CA GLN A 21 2.01 9.98 38.24
C GLN A 21 3.50 9.65 38.49
N LYS A 22 4.41 9.96 37.55
CA LYS A 22 5.86 9.70 37.65
C LYS A 22 6.24 8.23 37.78
N LYS A 23 5.38 7.31 37.34
CA LYS A 23 5.74 5.88 37.25
C LYS A 23 6.76 5.66 36.14
N SER A 24 7.50 4.56 36.22
CA SER A 24 8.32 4.10 35.10
C SER A 24 7.48 3.36 34.05
N ALA A 25 7.99 3.26 32.82
CA ALA A 25 7.31 2.49 31.75
C ALA A 25 7.13 1.01 32.13
N ALA A 26 8.08 0.44 32.87
CA ALA A 26 8.03 -0.96 33.32
C ALA A 26 6.94 -1.18 34.37
N GLU A 27 6.78 -0.25 35.34
CA GLU A 27 5.70 -0.31 36.33
C GLU A 27 4.34 -0.12 35.66
N ALA A 28 4.23 0.85 34.75
CA ALA A 28 3.01 1.08 33.97
C ALA A 28 2.61 -0.18 33.19
N HIS A 29 3.57 -0.84 32.52
CA HIS A 29 3.32 -2.08 31.80
C HIS A 29 2.87 -3.22 32.73
N ARG A 30 3.52 -3.40 33.90
CA ARG A 30 3.11 -4.42 34.88
C ARG A 30 1.66 -4.23 35.33
N ILE A 31 1.26 -2.99 35.65
CA ILE A 31 -0.11 -2.67 36.07
C ILE A 31 -1.08 -2.89 34.91
N LEU A 32 -0.69 -2.53 33.68
CA LEU A 32 -1.51 -2.70 32.48
C LEU A 32 -1.80 -4.19 32.21
N VAL A 33 -0.77 -5.03 32.26
CA VAL A 33 -0.90 -6.49 32.08
C VAL A 33 -1.73 -7.11 33.20
N GLN A 34 -1.54 -6.68 34.45
CA GLN A 34 -2.33 -7.16 35.58
C GLN A 34 -3.83 -6.82 35.43
N THR A 35 -4.16 -5.70 34.80
CA THR A 35 -5.54 -5.22 34.64
C THR A 35 -6.21 -5.80 33.39
N TYR A 36 -5.49 -5.88 32.27
CA TYR A 36 -6.05 -6.16 30.94
C TYR A 36 -5.55 -7.47 30.30
N GLY A 37 -4.63 -8.18 30.95
CA GLY A 37 -4.10 -9.46 30.47
C GLY A 37 -3.57 -9.37 29.03
N ASP A 38 -4.06 -10.25 28.17
CA ASP A 38 -3.63 -10.36 26.77
C ASP A 38 -4.03 -9.16 25.89
N THR A 39 -4.97 -8.32 26.36
CA THR A 39 -5.39 -7.10 25.65
C THR A 39 -4.49 -5.89 25.95
N ALA A 40 -3.50 -6.06 26.84
CA ALA A 40 -2.56 -5.01 27.19
C ALA A 40 -1.60 -4.66 26.04
N LEU A 41 -1.07 -3.43 26.07
CA LEU A 41 0.02 -3.02 25.18
C LEU A 41 1.30 -3.78 25.55
N SER A 42 2.07 -4.15 24.53
CA SER A 42 3.40 -4.72 24.73
C SER A 42 4.35 -3.73 25.44
N ASP A 43 5.29 -4.29 26.18
CA ASP A 43 6.34 -3.58 26.91
C ASP A 43 7.16 -2.61 26.03
N THR A 44 7.44 -2.99 24.77
CA THR A 44 8.09 -2.11 23.79
C THR A 44 7.23 -0.89 23.45
N THR A 45 5.94 -1.11 23.23
CA THR A 45 4.98 -0.03 22.95
C THR A 45 4.87 0.91 24.16
N CYS A 46 4.80 0.38 25.39
CA CYS A 46 4.81 1.20 26.60
C CYS A 46 6.06 2.10 26.68
N ARG A 47 7.26 1.54 26.44
CA ARG A 47 8.50 2.34 26.43
C ARG A 47 8.51 3.43 25.37
N ASP A 48 8.05 3.13 24.16
CA ASP A 48 8.03 4.09 23.06
C ASP A 48 7.09 5.25 23.35
N TRP A 49 5.92 4.99 23.92
CA TRP A 49 4.99 6.03 24.38
C TRP A 49 5.59 6.89 25.50
N PHE A 50 6.26 6.28 26.47
CA PHE A 50 6.96 7.02 27.51
C PHE A 50 8.08 7.91 26.95
N ARG A 51 8.75 7.49 25.87
CA ARG A 51 9.73 8.32 25.17
C ARG A 51 9.06 9.53 24.51
N ARG A 52 7.89 9.35 23.88
CA ARG A 52 7.10 10.45 23.30
C ARG A 52 6.65 11.45 24.36
N PHE A 53 6.12 10.98 25.48
CA PHE A 53 5.68 11.85 26.58
C PHE A 53 6.83 12.68 27.18
N LYS A 54 8.05 12.11 27.24
CA LYS A 54 9.26 12.87 27.63
C LYS A 54 9.62 13.98 26.65
N ASN A 55 9.25 13.84 25.39
CA ASN A 55 9.44 14.86 24.35
C ASN A 55 8.25 15.84 24.27
N ASN A 56 7.36 15.85 25.27
CA ASN A 56 6.14 16.66 25.32
C ASN A 56 5.13 16.39 24.18
N ASP A 57 5.19 15.19 23.59
CA ASP A 57 4.20 14.73 22.61
C ASP A 57 3.14 13.89 23.32
N PHE A 58 1.97 14.50 23.57
CA PHE A 58 0.84 13.92 24.29
C PHE A 58 -0.30 13.49 23.36
N GLU A 59 -0.10 13.52 22.04
CA GLU A 59 -1.09 13.10 21.04
C GLU A 59 -1.28 11.58 21.11
N LEU A 60 -2.43 11.14 21.62
CA LEU A 60 -2.74 9.71 21.86
C LEU A 60 -3.20 8.99 20.60
N GLU A 61 -3.67 9.74 19.60
CA GLU A 61 -4.02 9.21 18.30
C GLU A 61 -2.74 8.97 17.48
N ASP A 62 -2.83 8.02 16.55
CA ASP A 62 -1.80 7.94 15.54
C ASP A 62 -1.94 9.20 14.70
N ILE A 63 -0.85 9.98 14.56
CA ILE A 63 -0.81 11.12 13.64
C ILE A 63 -1.38 10.63 12.32
N GLU A 64 -2.50 11.21 11.89
CA GLU A 64 -3.10 10.86 10.62
C GLU A 64 -2.01 10.99 9.56
N ARG A 65 -1.61 9.85 8.99
CA ARG A 65 -0.75 9.78 7.80
C ARG A 65 -1.29 10.66 6.65
N SER A 66 -2.53 11.16 6.77
CA SER A 66 -3.21 12.09 5.89
C SER A 66 -2.50 13.44 5.75
N GLY A 67 -1.82 13.97 6.78
CA GLY A 67 -1.10 15.24 6.65
C GLY A 67 0.06 15.17 5.65
N LEU A 68 0.87 14.12 5.75
CA LEU A 68 1.98 13.88 4.81
C LEU A 68 1.46 13.52 3.41
N LEU A 69 0.39 12.73 3.31
CA LEU A 69 -0.25 12.37 2.04
C LEU A 69 -0.88 13.58 1.34
N LYS A 70 -1.55 14.46 2.08
CA LYS A 70 -2.18 15.68 1.55
C LYS A 70 -1.14 16.69 1.09
N LEU A 71 -0.08 16.88 1.88
CA LEU A 71 1.05 17.75 1.53
C LEU A 71 1.81 17.21 0.30
N PHE A 72 2.03 15.89 0.23
CA PHE A 72 2.66 15.24 -0.92
C PHE A 72 1.81 15.36 -2.21
N ASN A 73 0.49 15.23 -2.09
CA ASN A 73 -0.45 15.41 -3.20
C ASN A 73 -0.59 16.89 -3.63
N SER A 74 -0.40 17.85 -2.72
CA SER A 74 -0.55 19.27 -3.04
C SER A 74 0.65 19.86 -3.81
N TYR A 75 1.84 19.29 -3.66
CA TYR A 75 3.05 19.83 -4.31
C TYR A 75 3.26 19.37 -5.75
N HIS A 76 2.51 18.40 -6.27
CA HIS A 76 2.95 17.72 -7.47
C HIS A 76 1.82 17.30 -8.42
N GLU A 77 1.55 18.17 -9.40
CA GLU A 77 0.87 17.79 -10.65
C GLU A 77 1.62 16.68 -11.43
N ARG A 78 2.85 16.33 -11.02
CA ARG A 78 3.68 15.25 -11.59
C ARG A 78 3.87 14.01 -10.67
N LEU A 79 3.43 14.01 -9.39
CA LEU A 79 3.53 12.86 -8.46
C LEU A 79 2.15 12.32 -8.08
N ARG A 80 1.39 11.79 -9.05
CA ARG A 80 0.41 10.75 -8.69
C ARG A 80 0.99 9.33 -8.86
N PHE A 81 2.04 9.12 -9.68
CA PHE A 81 2.50 7.76 -10.04
C PHE A 81 3.98 7.52 -10.36
N THR A 82 4.89 8.43 -10.10
CA THR A 82 6.16 7.92 -9.61
C THR A 82 5.78 7.37 -8.22
N VAL A 83 5.57 6.07 -8.03
CA VAL A 83 6.71 5.18 -7.93
C VAL A 83 7.92 6.06 -7.69
N ASP A 84 8.01 6.61 -6.47
CA ASP A 84 9.24 6.34 -5.76
C ASP A 84 9.48 4.87 -6.11
N PHE A 85 10.45 4.64 -6.98
CA PHE A 85 11.36 3.57 -6.69
C PHE A 85 11.85 3.95 -5.29
N LYS A 86 11.03 3.67 -4.26
CA LYS A 86 11.55 3.24 -3.00
C LYS A 86 12.22 1.99 -3.47
N GLU A 87 13.47 2.17 -3.90
CA GLU A 87 14.36 1.13 -4.28
C GLU A 87 14.09 0.10 -3.21
N PRO A 88 13.50 -1.05 -3.56
CA PRO A 88 13.17 -2.02 -2.53
C PRO A 88 14.53 -2.27 -1.89
N ASN A 89 14.73 -1.76 -0.67
CA ASN A 89 16.05 -1.66 -0.06
C ASN A 89 16.78 -2.97 -0.36
N SER A 90 17.82 -2.89 -1.18
CA SER A 90 18.56 -3.99 -1.84
C SER A 90 18.44 -4.00 -3.37
N GLY A 91 19.54 -3.62 -4.05
CA GLY A 91 19.80 -3.95 -5.45
C GLY A 91 19.67 -5.45 -5.81
N ARG A 92 19.34 -6.30 -4.83
CA ARG A 92 18.99 -7.71 -4.99
C ARG A 92 17.73 -7.91 -5.84
N TYR A 93 16.67 -7.14 -5.68
CA TYR A 93 15.41 -7.45 -6.39
C TYR A 93 15.33 -6.82 -7.78
N LEU A 94 15.90 -5.64 -7.98
CA LEU A 94 15.84 -4.96 -9.27
C LEU A 94 16.80 -5.58 -10.28
N ASN A 95 18.10 -5.73 -10.01
CA ASN A 95 19.09 -6.25 -10.99
C ASN A 95 18.72 -7.63 -11.57
N TYR A 96 18.65 -7.82 -12.89
CA TYR A 96 18.23 -9.09 -13.50
C TYR A 96 19.05 -10.31 -13.04
N TYR A 97 20.36 -10.15 -12.83
CA TYR A 97 21.31 -11.24 -12.58
C TYR A 97 21.31 -11.81 -11.15
N SER A 98 20.62 -11.18 -10.20
CA SER A 98 20.76 -11.46 -8.77
C SER A 98 19.76 -12.45 -8.17
N ASN A 99 18.71 -12.86 -8.90
CA ASN A 99 17.60 -13.63 -8.34
C ASN A 99 16.86 -14.48 -9.39
N LEU A 100 16.04 -15.43 -8.91
CA LEU A 100 15.19 -16.31 -9.73
C LEU A 100 14.20 -15.53 -10.61
N LEU A 101 13.99 -16.02 -11.85
CA LEU A 101 13.14 -15.40 -12.87
C LEU A 101 11.68 -15.15 -12.43
N VAL A 102 11.15 -15.95 -11.51
CA VAL A 102 9.79 -15.78 -10.97
C VAL A 102 9.63 -14.43 -10.27
N HIS A 103 10.62 -14.02 -9.48
CA HIS A 103 10.60 -12.72 -8.80
C HIS A 103 10.75 -11.56 -9.78
N LYS A 104 11.55 -11.74 -10.84
CA LYS A 104 11.74 -10.76 -11.92
C LYS A 104 10.44 -10.51 -12.68
N ARG A 105 9.72 -11.58 -13.00
CA ARG A 105 8.38 -11.51 -13.59
C ARG A 105 7.40 -10.78 -12.66
N GLY A 106 7.44 -11.10 -11.36
CA GLY A 106 6.62 -10.43 -10.35
C GLY A 106 6.86 -8.92 -10.25
N ILE A 107 8.11 -8.47 -10.43
CA ILE A 107 8.45 -7.04 -10.47
C ILE A 107 7.83 -6.35 -11.68
N ILE A 108 8.01 -6.93 -12.87
CA ILE A 108 7.46 -6.37 -14.11
C ILE A 108 5.93 -6.29 -14.00
N ILE A 109 5.26 -7.36 -13.55
CA ILE A 109 3.81 -7.40 -13.38
C ILE A 109 3.35 -6.38 -12.33
N GLY A 110 3.98 -6.36 -11.16
CA GLY A 110 3.59 -5.46 -10.08
C GLY A 110 3.75 -3.98 -10.44
N GLN A 111 4.75 -3.63 -11.24
CA GLN A 111 4.90 -2.26 -11.75
C GLN A 111 3.89 -1.95 -12.86
N LEU A 112 3.72 -2.85 -13.81
CA LEU A 112 2.75 -2.70 -14.90
C LEU A 112 1.31 -2.53 -14.36
N ASP A 113 0.92 -3.36 -13.39
CA ASP A 113 -0.42 -3.33 -12.78
C ASP A 113 -0.69 -1.97 -12.10
N ARG A 114 0.29 -1.42 -11.39
CA ARG A 114 0.15 -0.08 -10.80
C ARG A 114 -0.02 0.99 -11.86
N ILE A 115 0.70 0.89 -12.98
CA ILE A 115 0.55 1.82 -14.08
C ILE A 115 -0.86 1.71 -14.67
N LEU A 116 -1.34 0.50 -14.95
CA LEU A 116 -2.65 0.28 -15.57
C LEU A 116 -3.82 0.66 -14.65
N PHE A 117 -3.78 0.25 -13.38
CA PHE A 117 -4.91 0.39 -12.46
C PHE A 117 -4.91 1.68 -11.66
N LEU A 118 -3.74 2.25 -11.42
CA LEU A 118 -3.64 3.43 -10.58
C LEU A 118 -3.33 4.68 -11.41
N SER A 119 -2.50 4.59 -12.46
CA SER A 119 -2.13 5.78 -13.25
C SER A 119 -3.26 6.34 -14.10
N HIS A 120 -3.29 7.67 -14.19
CA HIS A 120 -4.22 8.37 -15.07
C HIS A 120 -3.95 8.00 -16.55
N PRO A 121 -4.97 7.66 -17.35
CA PRO A 121 -4.83 7.13 -18.72
C PRO A 121 -3.91 7.95 -19.62
N LYS A 122 -4.00 9.28 -19.54
CA LYS A 122 -3.14 10.23 -20.29
C LYS A 122 -1.63 9.97 -20.14
N PHE A 123 -1.19 9.41 -19.00
CA PHE A 123 0.22 9.23 -18.68
C PHE A 123 0.67 7.76 -18.70
N GLN A 124 -0.24 6.81 -18.96
CA GLN A 124 0.09 5.39 -18.95
C GLN A 124 1.16 5.03 -19.97
N GLY A 125 1.07 5.57 -21.19
CA GLY A 125 2.08 5.31 -22.23
C GLY A 125 3.49 5.76 -21.82
N LYS A 126 3.60 6.97 -21.27
CA LYS A 126 4.89 7.48 -20.77
C LYS A 126 5.42 6.63 -19.62
N ASN A 127 4.56 6.27 -18.67
CA ASN A 127 4.97 5.47 -17.51
C ASN A 127 5.43 4.06 -17.91
N ILE A 128 4.80 3.45 -18.94
CA ILE A 128 5.24 2.16 -19.48
C ILE A 128 6.61 2.31 -20.15
N SER A 129 6.84 3.38 -20.92
CA SER A 129 8.15 3.67 -21.52
C SER A 129 9.24 3.79 -20.45
N ASP A 130 8.97 4.56 -19.40
CA ASP A 130 9.91 4.75 -18.29
C ASP A 130 10.19 3.42 -17.54
N LEU A 131 9.16 2.58 -17.34
CA LEU A 131 9.31 1.23 -16.78
C LEU A 131 10.24 0.35 -17.63
N VAL A 132 10.02 0.30 -18.94
CA VAL A 132 10.86 -0.50 -19.86
C VAL A 132 12.30 0.01 -19.83
N HIS A 133 12.50 1.32 -19.89
CA HIS A 133 13.83 1.93 -19.81
C HIS A 133 14.55 1.55 -18.51
N THR A 134 13.88 1.67 -17.35
CA THR A 134 14.47 1.27 -16.06
C THR A 134 14.83 -0.21 -16.01
N LEU A 135 14.00 -1.10 -16.54
CA LEU A 135 14.29 -2.54 -16.57
C LEU A 135 15.48 -2.86 -17.46
N LEU A 136 15.61 -2.20 -18.62
CA LEU A 136 16.77 -2.37 -19.50
C LEU A 136 18.07 -1.92 -18.83
N MET A 137 18.05 -0.78 -18.14
CA MET A 137 19.20 -0.29 -17.36
C MET A 137 19.62 -1.25 -16.23
N ASN A 138 18.71 -2.12 -15.79
CA ASN A 138 18.96 -3.15 -14.78
C ASN A 138 19.24 -4.55 -15.38
N GLY A 139 19.52 -4.63 -16.69
CA GLY A 139 19.99 -5.83 -17.36
C GLY A 139 18.89 -6.84 -17.74
N TYR A 140 17.61 -6.44 -17.75
CA TYR A 140 16.54 -7.33 -18.17
C TYR A 140 16.56 -7.50 -19.70
N PRO A 141 16.47 -8.74 -20.22
CA PRO A 141 16.33 -8.97 -21.65
C PRO A 141 15.03 -8.36 -22.19
N LEU A 142 15.11 -7.66 -23.32
CA LEU A 142 13.97 -7.00 -23.95
C LEU A 142 12.81 -7.97 -24.24
N GLU A 143 13.14 -9.17 -24.73
CA GLU A 143 12.16 -10.23 -24.99
C GLU A 143 11.45 -10.69 -23.71
N PHE A 144 12.17 -10.77 -22.60
CA PHE A 144 11.60 -11.16 -21.31
C PHE A 144 10.63 -10.10 -20.78
N ILE A 145 10.95 -8.82 -20.96
CA ILE A 145 10.07 -7.70 -20.60
C ILE A 145 8.78 -7.77 -21.41
N PHE A 146 8.89 -7.77 -22.74
CA PHE A 146 7.72 -7.72 -23.62
C PHE A 146 6.85 -8.97 -23.52
N SER A 147 7.44 -10.16 -23.42
CA SER A 147 6.67 -11.39 -23.23
C SER A 147 5.91 -11.37 -21.91
N THR A 148 6.51 -10.85 -20.84
CA THR A 148 5.85 -10.71 -19.54
C THR A 148 4.69 -9.71 -19.59
N ILE A 149 4.89 -8.53 -20.19
CA ILE A 149 3.85 -7.51 -20.34
C ILE A 149 2.70 -8.04 -21.18
N LYS A 150 2.99 -8.65 -22.34
CA LYS A 150 1.99 -9.22 -23.24
C LYS A 150 1.14 -10.30 -22.57
N ASN A 151 1.79 -11.22 -21.86
CA ASN A 151 1.10 -12.28 -21.12
C ASN A 151 0.20 -11.71 -20.02
N ARG A 152 0.65 -10.64 -19.33
CA ARG A 152 -0.15 -9.99 -18.30
C ARG A 152 -1.39 -9.31 -18.89
N ILE A 153 -1.24 -8.53 -19.96
CA ILE A 153 -2.36 -7.87 -20.64
C ILE A 153 -3.39 -8.91 -21.11
N LYS A 154 -2.94 -9.98 -21.76
CA LYS A 154 -3.81 -11.09 -22.20
C LYS A 154 -4.57 -11.73 -21.02
N THR A 155 -3.91 -11.89 -19.87
CA THR A 155 -4.55 -12.42 -18.65
C THR A 155 -5.62 -11.48 -18.11
N LEU A 156 -5.39 -10.16 -18.17
CA LEU A 156 -6.36 -9.16 -17.71
C LEU A 156 -7.57 -9.08 -18.64
N GLU A 157 -7.35 -9.15 -19.95
CA GLU A 157 -8.41 -9.17 -20.96
C GLU A 157 -9.30 -10.42 -20.85
N ASN A 158 -8.73 -11.58 -20.56
CA ASN A 158 -9.51 -12.80 -20.36
C ASN A 158 -10.41 -12.73 -19.12
N ARG A 159 -9.97 -12.04 -18.06
CA ARG A 159 -10.79 -11.86 -16.84
C ARG A 159 -11.99 -10.96 -17.11
N THR A 160 -11.78 -9.85 -17.79
CA THR A 160 -12.89 -8.93 -18.14
C THR A 160 -13.91 -9.57 -19.07
N ASN A 161 -13.50 -10.51 -19.93
CA ASN A 161 -14.43 -11.28 -20.77
C ASN A 161 -15.20 -12.35 -20.00
N LEU A 162 -14.62 -12.96 -18.96
CA LEU A 162 -15.31 -13.91 -18.09
C LEU A 162 -16.37 -13.21 -17.23
N ASP A 163 -16.02 -12.05 -16.65
CA ASP A 163 -16.94 -11.26 -15.80
C ASP A 163 -18.18 -10.82 -16.60
N LYS A 164 -18.01 -10.42 -17.87
CA LYS A 164 -19.12 -10.09 -18.79
C LYS A 164 -20.01 -11.28 -19.14
N ASN A 165 -19.43 -12.48 -19.31
CA ASN A 165 -20.20 -13.69 -19.62
C ASN A 165 -20.95 -14.23 -18.39
N SER A 166 -20.51 -13.91 -17.17
CA SER A 166 -21.26 -14.18 -15.93
C SER A 166 -22.38 -13.18 -15.66
N GLU A 167 -22.20 -11.90 -16.02
CA GLU A 167 -23.25 -10.88 -15.91
C GLU A 167 -24.35 -11.05 -16.97
N CYS A 168 -24.01 -11.44 -18.21
CA CYS A 168 -25.01 -11.69 -19.25
C CYS A 168 -25.90 -12.93 -19.04
N ASN A 169 -25.63 -13.76 -18.02
CA ASN A 169 -26.48 -14.90 -17.67
C ASN A 169 -27.42 -14.63 -16.49
N ASN A 170 -27.37 -13.45 -15.86
CA ASN A 170 -28.28 -13.05 -14.80
C ASN A 170 -28.66 -11.59 -15.01
N ASN A 171 -29.83 -11.38 -15.62
CA ASN A 171 -30.76 -10.24 -15.50
C ASN A 171 -31.34 -9.84 -16.87
N GLU A 172 -32.49 -10.44 -17.19
CA GLU A 172 -33.51 -9.74 -17.96
C GLU A 172 -34.08 -8.58 -17.11
N SER A 173 -34.45 -7.51 -17.81
CA SER A 173 -35.23 -6.33 -17.42
C SER A 173 -34.55 -5.16 -16.68
N ASP A 174 -34.74 -4.01 -17.33
CA ASP A 174 -34.77 -2.61 -16.87
C ASP A 174 -33.46 -1.82 -16.64
N SER A 175 -33.08 -1.13 -17.72
CA SER A 175 -32.89 0.33 -17.84
C SER A 175 -32.19 1.13 -16.72
N ASN A 176 -31.13 1.82 -17.16
CA ASN A 176 -30.40 2.95 -16.57
C ASN A 176 -29.26 2.65 -15.57
N SER A 177 -28.02 2.65 -16.08
CA SER A 177 -26.99 3.59 -15.60
C SER A 177 -25.79 3.64 -16.55
N ASN A 178 -25.45 4.84 -17.02
CA ASN A 178 -24.17 5.21 -17.60
C ASN A 178 -23.00 4.75 -16.71
N LEU A 179 -22.11 3.87 -17.21
CA LEU A 179 -20.70 3.92 -16.87
C LEU A 179 -19.82 3.15 -17.88
N TYR A 180 -18.84 3.86 -18.43
CA TYR A 180 -17.72 3.38 -19.24
C TYR A 180 -18.03 2.85 -20.65
N SER A 181 -18.36 3.79 -21.54
CA SER A 181 -18.00 3.68 -22.96
C SER A 181 -16.47 3.53 -23.08
N ILE A 182 -16.03 2.30 -23.28
CA ILE A 182 -14.67 1.95 -23.64
C ILE A 182 -14.40 2.53 -25.02
N ASN A 183 -13.61 3.60 -25.07
CA ASN A 183 -12.99 4.08 -26.29
C ASN A 183 -11.99 3.02 -26.78
N LYS A 184 -12.50 2.06 -27.55
CA LYS A 184 -11.76 1.42 -28.63
C LYS A 184 -11.49 2.50 -29.66
N GLU A 185 -10.30 3.08 -29.65
CA GLU A 185 -9.60 3.48 -30.87
C GLU A 185 -8.18 4.00 -30.53
N LYS A 186 -7.23 3.57 -31.35
CA LYS A 186 -5.78 3.84 -31.34
C LYS A 186 -4.92 2.87 -30.54
N VAL A 187 -4.85 1.65 -31.06
CA VAL A 187 -3.62 0.85 -31.09
C VAL A 187 -2.90 1.21 -32.39
N PHE A 188 -1.87 2.05 -32.30
CA PHE A 188 -0.65 2.06 -33.11
C PHE A 188 0.44 2.70 -32.24
#